data_AF-A0A3N5T5S7-F1
#
_entry.id   AF-A0A3N5T5S7-F1
#
_cell.length_a   1.000
_cell.length_b   1.000
_cell.length_c   1.000
_cell.angle_alpha   90.00
_cell.angle_beta   90.00
_cell.angle_gamma   90.00
#
_symmetry.space_group_name_H-M   'P 1'
#
loop_
_entity.id
_entity.type
_entity.pdbx_description
1 polymer ?
#
loop_
_entity_poly.entity_id
_entity_poly.type
_entity_poly.pdbx_seq_one_letter_code
_entity_poly.pdbx_strand_id
1 'polypeptide(L)'
;MIIGFANEKYLQEQSDAIRERLKKMACKLYLEFGGKILFDYHAARVLPGFDPNVKMRLLQRLSNEAEIILCIFAGDIERRKVRADFGITYDVDAMKLID
;
A
#
# COMPACT_ATOMS: atom_id res chain seq x y z
N MET A 1 1.45 -23.73 -13.59
CA MET A 1 1.38 -23.19 -12.22
C MET A 1 -0.09 -22.96 -11.90
N ILE A 2 -0.62 -23.47 -10.77
CA ILE A 2 -2.04 -23.27 -10.43
C ILE A 2 -2.20 -21.85 -9.88
N ILE A 3 -3.08 -21.06 -10.49
CA ILE A 3 -3.43 -19.72 -10.01
C ILE A 3 -4.48 -19.88 -8.91
N GLY A 4 -4.17 -19.41 -7.70
CA GLY A 4 -5.05 -19.42 -6.53
C GLY A 4 -5.56 -18.03 -6.12
N PHE A 5 -5.05 -16.97 -6.75
CA PHE A 5 -5.43 -15.58 -6.49
C PHE A 5 -5.67 -14.82 -7.80
N ALA A 6 -6.81 -14.15 -7.91
CA ALA A 6 -7.21 -13.39 -9.09
C ALA A 6 -7.08 -11.88 -8.84
N ASN A 7 -6.02 -11.25 -9.37
CA ASN A 7 -5.76 -9.82 -9.16
C ASN A 7 -6.90 -8.91 -9.59
N GLU A 8 -7.52 -9.16 -10.76
CA GLU A 8 -8.60 -8.30 -11.25
C GLU A 8 -9.84 -8.37 -10.35
N LYS A 9 -10.16 -9.56 -9.85
CA LYS A 9 -11.25 -9.74 -8.88
C LYS A 9 -10.94 -8.99 -7.58
N TYR A 10 -9.73 -9.15 -7.05
CA TYR A 10 -9.27 -8.41 -5.87
C TYR A 10 -9.37 -6.89 -6.08
N LEU A 11 -8.88 -6.38 -7.20
CA LEU A 11 -8.91 -4.94 -7.47
C LEU A 11 -10.34 -4.40 -7.56
N GLN A 12 -11.27 -5.16 -8.13
CA GLN A 12 -12.67 -4.79 -8.16
C GLN A 12 -13.28 -4.79 -6.76
N GLU A 13 -13.25 -5.95 -6.09
CA GLU A 13 -13.90 -6.14 -4.79
C GLU A 13 -13.31 -5.23 -3.70
N GLN A 14 -11.99 -5.05 -3.70
CA GLN A 14 -11.31 -4.21 -2.71
C GLN A 14 -11.58 -2.72 -2.95
N SER A 15 -11.61 -2.25 -4.20
CA SER A 15 -11.96 -0.86 -4.50
C SER A 15 -13.40 -0.57 -4.09
N ASP A 16 -14.32 -1.48 -4.41
CA ASP A 16 -15.74 -1.35 -4.06
C ASP A 16 -15.93 -1.38 -2.54
N ALA A 17 -15.26 -2.27 -1.82
CA ALA A 17 -15.30 -2.33 -0.36
C ALA A 17 -14.82 -1.02 0.29
N ILE A 18 -13.78 -0.38 -0.26
CA ILE A 18 -13.29 0.90 0.22
C ILE A 18 -14.31 2.02 -0.05
N ARG A 19 -14.91 2.07 -1.25
CA ARG A 19 -15.96 3.05 -1.58
C ARG A 19 -17.21 2.85 -0.72
N GLU A 20 -17.64 1.61 -0.51
CA GLU A 20 -18.75 1.29 0.38
C GLU A 20 -18.46 1.65 1.84
N ARG A 21 -17.19 1.52 2.27
CA ARG A 21 -16.78 2.02 3.59
C ARG A 21 -16.87 3.54 3.65
N LEU A 22 -16.41 4.25 2.62
CA LEU A 22 -16.46 5.71 2.54
C LEU A 22 -17.91 6.22 2.61
N LYS A 23 -18.86 5.61 1.89
CA LYS A 23 -20.29 5.96 1.93
C LYS A 23 -20.92 5.86 3.32
N LYS A 24 -20.35 5.01 4.19
CA LYS A 24 -20.80 4.84 5.58
C LYS A 24 -20.18 5.85 6.54
N MET A 25 -19.19 6.63 6.09
CA MET A 25 -18.58 7.70 6.87
C MET A 25 -19.31 9.02 6.65
N ALA A 26 -19.42 9.85 7.67
CA ALA A 26 -20.15 11.12 7.59
C ALA A 26 -19.44 12.19 6.75
N CYS A 27 -18.11 12.13 6.59
CA CYS A 27 -17.33 13.16 5.89
C CYS A 27 -16.12 12.60 5.12
N LYS A 28 -15.12 12.01 5.81
CA LYS A 28 -13.86 11.55 5.21
C LYS A 28 -13.47 10.20 5.81
N LEU A 29 -12.82 9.35 5.00
CA LEU A 29 -12.18 8.12 5.46
C LEU A 29 -10.67 8.32 5.51
N TYR A 30 -10.08 8.15 6.69
CA TYR A 30 -8.64 7.98 6.83
C TYR A 30 -8.34 6.47 6.86
N LEU A 31 -7.64 5.98 5.85
CA LEU A 31 -7.33 4.57 5.68
C LEU A 31 -5.82 4.35 5.85
N GLU A 32 -5.44 3.61 6.89
CA GLU A 32 -4.05 3.20 7.10
C GLU A 32 -3.69 2.04 6.16
N PHE A 33 -2.62 2.22 5.40
CA PHE A 33 -2.02 1.16 4.59
C PHE A 33 -0.78 0.60 5.30
N GLY A 34 -0.97 -0.46 6.08
CA GLY A 34 0.11 -1.17 6.75
C GLY A 34 0.92 -2.10 5.82
N GLY A 35 2.19 -2.29 6.15
CA GLY A 35 3.08 -3.24 5.48
C GLY A 35 3.63 -2.75 4.13
N LYS A 36 4.02 -3.69 3.27
CA LYS A 36 4.60 -3.39 1.95
C LYS A 36 3.49 -3.06 0.96
N ILE A 37 3.56 -1.87 0.35
CA ILE A 37 2.68 -1.44 -0.76
C ILE A 37 3.23 -1.91 -2.11
N LEU A 38 4.55 -1.82 -2.26
CA LEU A 38 5.29 -2.31 -3.42
C LEU A 38 6.11 -3.52 -3.02
N PHE A 39 6.36 -4.40 -3.99
CA PHE A 39 7.25 -5.55 -3.83
C PHE A 39 6.85 -6.48 -2.67
N ASP A 40 5.54 -6.73 -2.49
CA ASP A 40 5.03 -7.68 -1.51
C ASP A 40 5.24 -9.14 -1.97
N TYR A 41 6.51 -9.53 -2.03
CA TYR A 41 6.92 -10.87 -2.42
C TYR A 41 6.53 -11.93 -1.38
N HIS A 42 6.20 -11.53 -0.15
CA HIS A 42 5.64 -12.46 0.83
C HIS A 42 4.25 -12.89 0.37
N ALA A 43 3.35 -11.95 0.11
CA ALA A 43 2.01 -12.25 -0.40
C ALA A 43 2.06 -13.02 -1.74
N ALA A 44 2.95 -12.64 -2.66
CA ALA A 44 3.09 -13.32 -3.95
C ALA A 44 3.50 -14.81 -3.83
N ARG A 45 4.31 -15.16 -2.82
CA ARG A 45 4.66 -16.57 -2.55
C ARG A 45 3.53 -17.34 -1.86
N VAL A 46 2.79 -16.66 -0.97
CA VAL A 46 1.71 -17.28 -0.18
C VAL A 46 0.42 -17.44 -1.00
N LEU A 47 0.14 -16.52 -1.91
CA LEU A 47 -1.08 -16.46 -2.72
C LEU A 47 -0.71 -16.64 -4.20
N PRO A 48 -0.74 -17.86 -4.76
CA PRO A 48 -0.32 -18.12 -6.13
C PRO A 48 -1.09 -17.26 -7.13
N GLY A 49 -0.40 -16.35 -7.82
CA GLY A 49 -1.02 -15.39 -8.74
C GLY A 49 -1.18 -13.98 -8.19
N PHE A 50 -0.93 -13.72 -6.90
CA PHE A 50 -0.88 -12.37 -6.36
C PHE A 50 0.30 -11.60 -6.95
N ASP A 51 0.01 -10.47 -7.58
CA ASP A 51 1.02 -9.55 -8.09
C ASP A 51 1.63 -8.76 -6.91
N PRO A 52 2.96 -8.80 -6.68
CA PRO A 52 3.63 -8.06 -5.60
C PRO A 52 3.30 -6.55 -5.54
N ASN A 53 2.83 -5.97 -6.64
CA ASN A 53 2.48 -4.55 -6.77
C ASN A 53 0.96 -4.30 -6.89
N VAL A 54 0.11 -5.31 -6.64
CA VAL A 54 -1.36 -5.17 -6.81
C VAL A 54 -1.96 -4.09 -5.89
N LYS A 55 -1.39 -3.85 -4.70
CA LYS A 55 -1.82 -2.76 -3.81
C LYS A 55 -1.56 -1.38 -4.41
N MET A 56 -0.49 -1.23 -5.19
CA MET A 56 -0.25 0.01 -5.92
C MET A 56 -1.29 0.22 -7.02
N ARG A 57 -1.65 -0.85 -7.75
CA ARG A 57 -2.74 -0.80 -8.74
C ARG A 57 -4.09 -0.47 -8.09
N LEU A 58 -4.34 -0.94 -6.87
CA LEU A 58 -5.53 -0.57 -6.09
C LEU A 58 -5.55 0.94 -5.80
N LEU A 59 -4.44 1.50 -5.30
CA LEU A 59 -4.33 2.93 -5.04
C LEU A 59 -4.47 3.77 -6.33
N GLN A 60 -3.92 3.30 -7.46
CA GLN A 60 -4.13 3.93 -8.77
C GLN A 60 -5.60 3.95 -9.20
N ARG A 61 -6.42 2.94 -8.87
CA ARG A 61 -7.87 2.96 -9.16
C ARG A 61 -8.65 3.96 -8.30
N LEU A 62 -8.07 4.37 -7.17
CA LEU A 62 -8.67 5.30 -6.21
C LEU A 62 -8.05 6.70 -6.32
N SER A 63 -7.07 6.92 -7.22
CA SER A 63 -6.27 8.15 -7.29
C SER A 63 -7.09 9.42 -7.52
N ASN A 64 -8.22 9.32 -8.23
CA ASN A 64 -9.14 10.45 -8.46
C ASN A 64 -10.00 10.80 -7.24
N GLU A 65 -10.06 9.92 -6.23
CA GLU A 65 -10.95 10.01 -5.08
C GLU A 65 -10.16 10.07 -3.75
N ALA A 66 -8.83 9.93 -3.79
CA ALA A 66 -7.99 9.74 -2.61
C ALA A 66 -6.74 10.63 -2.63
N GLU A 67 -6.33 11.05 -1.45
CA GLU A 67 -5.05 11.72 -1.18
C GLU A 67 -4.15 10.77 -0.39
N ILE A 68 -2.84 10.82 -0.66
CA ILE A 68 -1.85 10.02 0.07
C ILE A 68 -1.23 10.88 1.17
N ILE A 69 -1.28 10.39 2.41
CA ILE A 69 -0.59 10.99 3.56
C ILE A 69 0.53 10.05 3.97
N LEU A 70 1.76 10.55 3.93
CA LEU A 70 2.94 9.81 4.37
C LEU A 70 3.25 10.15 5.83
N CYS A 71 3.27 9.13 6.69
CA CYS A 71 3.62 9.27 8.10
C CYS A 71 5.07 8.87 8.33
N ILE A 72 5.87 9.75 8.93
CA ILE A 72 7.25 9.48 9.33
C ILE A 72 7.46 9.84 10.81
N PHE A 73 8.17 8.98 11.55
CA PHE A 73 8.46 9.18 12.96
C PHE A 73 9.76 9.97 13.15
N ALA A 74 9.69 11.13 13.82
CA ALA A 74 10.84 12.00 14.02
C ALA A 74 12.03 11.31 14.71
N GLY A 75 11.77 10.44 15.69
CA GLY A 75 12.84 9.70 16.38
C GLY A 75 13.58 8.69 15.47
N ASP A 76 12.94 8.17 14.43
CA ASP A 76 13.59 7.30 13.44
C ASP A 76 14.50 8.10 12.50
N ILE A 77 14.14 9.36 12.21
CA ILE A 77 14.99 10.31 11.48
C ILE A 77 16.22 10.67 12.31
N GLU A 78 16.02 11.09 13.57
CA GLU A 78 17.13 11.45 14.48
C GLU A 78 18.15 10.32 14.64
N ARG A 79 17.67 9.08 14.75
CA ARG A 79 18.52 7.89 14.92
C ARG A 79 19.11 7.36 13.61
N ARG A 80 18.80 7.99 12.47
CA ARG A 80 19.17 7.51 11.12
C ARG A 80 18.83 6.04 10.94
N LYS A 81 17.63 5.65 11.38
CA LYS A 81 17.21 4.26 11.30
C LYS A 81 17.25 3.79 9.84
N VAL A 82 17.83 2.62 9.62
CA VAL A 82 17.96 2.02 8.30
C VAL A 82 16.83 1.02 8.09
N ARG A 83 16.15 1.13 6.95
CA ARG A 83 15.15 0.16 6.50
C ARG A 83 15.85 -1.07 5.93
N ALA A 84 15.73 -2.20 6.61
CA ALA A 84 16.44 -3.43 6.27
C ALA A 84 16.17 -3.95 4.84
N ASP A 85 14.96 -3.70 4.30
CA ASP A 85 14.58 -4.13 2.95
C ASP A 85 15.44 -3.50 1.84
N PHE A 86 15.85 -2.24 2.00
CA PHE A 86 16.50 -1.45 0.95
C PHE A 86 17.87 -0.89 1.36
N GLY A 87 18.26 -1.02 2.63
CA GLY A 87 19.53 -0.52 3.15
C GLY A 87 19.64 1.01 3.17
N ILE A 88 18.53 1.74 3.02
CA ILE A 88 18.47 3.21 3.08
C ILE A 88 17.82 3.68 4.37
N THR A 89 18.08 4.93 4.75
CA THR A 89 17.47 5.56 5.92
C THR A 89 16.00 5.94 5.66
N TYR A 90 15.21 6.04 6.74
CA TYR A 90 13.76 6.31 6.64
C TYR A 90 13.41 7.66 6.00
N ASP A 91 14.26 8.68 6.16
CA ASP A 91 14.12 9.98 5.48
C ASP A 91 14.29 9.86 3.96
N VAL A 92 15.30 9.11 3.51
CA VAL A 92 15.52 8.84 2.07
C VAL A 92 14.41 7.97 1.50
N ASP A 93 13.95 6.96 2.25
CA ASP A 93 12.82 6.10 1.85
C ASP A 93 11.53 6.92 1.70
N ALA A 94 11.27 7.85 2.62
CA ALA A 94 10.12 8.75 2.55
C ALA A 94 10.16 9.65 1.32
N MET A 95 11.30 10.26 1.00
CA MET A 95 11.46 11.08 -0.22
C MET A 95 11.23 10.24 -1.48
N LYS A 96 11.76 9.01 -1.54
CA LYS A 96 11.52 8.09 -2.66
C LYS A 96 10.08 7.64 -2.84
N LEU A 97 9.26 7.70 -1.79
CA LEU A 97 7.82 7.38 -1.89
C LEU A 97 7.00 8.56 -2.39
N ILE A 98 7.54 9.78 -2.27
CA ILE A 98 6.89 11.02 -2.74
C ILE A 98 7.17 11.24 -4.23
N ASP A 99 8.41 11.00 -4.65
CA ASP A 99 8.87 11.12 -6.06
C ASP A 99 8.26 10.05 -6.98
#